data_AF-A0A8T6U7F3-F1
#
_entry.id   AF-A0A8T6U7F3-F1
#
_cell.length_a   1.000
_cell.length_b   1.000
_cell.length_c   1.000
_cell.angle_alpha   90.00
_cell.angle_beta   90.00
_cell.angle_gamma   90.00
#
_symmetry.space_group_name_H-M   'P 1'
#
loop_
_entity.id
_entity.type
_entity.pdbx_description
1 polymer ?
#
loop_
_entity_poly.entity_id
_entity_poly.type
_entity_poly.pdbx_seq_one_letter_code
_entity_poly.pdbx_strand_id
1 'polypeptide(L)'
;MGAKTALKLVKKYHTLEPLLTFLESKYDIEDLFPFPPQDLVDYFHTPEIEETEKPFFGKPSPKKIQNYLVDERSFRPERIARQIKSLQKISNQSTLDSFFGG
;
A
#
# COMPACT_ATOMS: atom_id res chain seq x y z
N MET A 1 -3.50 -19.26 19.81
CA MET A 1 -2.03 -19.12 20.04
C MET A 1 -1.63 -17.64 19.97
N GLY A 2 -0.49 -17.25 20.53
CA GLY A 2 0.01 -15.86 20.50
C GLY A 2 1.33 -15.69 19.72
N ALA A 3 1.68 -14.44 19.40
CA ALA A 3 2.80 -14.10 18.51
C ALA A 3 4.16 -14.69 18.92
N LYS A 4 4.50 -14.70 20.22
CA LYS A 4 5.77 -15.25 20.73
C LYS A 4 5.91 -16.75 20.45
N THR A 5 4.83 -17.50 20.66
CA THR A 5 4.80 -18.95 20.41
C THR A 5 4.81 -19.25 18.92
N ALA A 6 4.04 -18.50 18.12
CA ALA A 6 4.01 -18.62 16.67
C ALA A 6 5.41 -18.41 16.05
N LEU A 7 6.11 -17.35 16.44
CA LEU A 7 7.47 -17.07 15.96
C LEU A 7 8.46 -18.20 16.29
N LYS A 8 8.36 -18.80 17.48
CA LYS A 8 9.20 -19.94 17.87
C LYS A 8 8.94 -21.16 16.98
N LEU A 9 7.69 -21.41 16.61
CA LEU A 9 7.30 -22.55 15.77
C LEU A 9 7.75 -22.34 14.32
N VAL A 10 7.53 -21.16 13.75
CA VAL A 10 7.99 -20.81 12.39
C VAL A 10 9.51 -20.95 12.27
N LYS A 11 10.26 -20.43 13.26
CA LYS A 11 11.73 -20.58 13.32
C LYS A 11 12.21 -22.02 13.53
N LYS A 12 11.38 -22.91 14.05
CA LYS A 12 11.76 -24.30 14.31
C LYS A 12 11.54 -25.16 13.08
N TYR A 13 10.39 -25.03 12.43
CA TYR A 13 9.97 -25.94 11.36
C TYR A 13 10.35 -25.46 9.96
N HIS A 14 10.64 -24.16 9.76
CA HIS A 14 11.17 -23.52 8.54
C HIS A 14 10.33 -23.62 7.26
N THR A 15 9.53 -24.68 7.10
CA THR A 15 8.60 -24.90 5.99
C THR A 15 7.20 -25.20 6.54
N LEU A 16 6.19 -25.05 5.66
CA LEU A 16 4.78 -25.15 6.05
C LEU A 16 4.39 -26.59 6.43
N GLU A 17 4.80 -27.59 5.65
CA GLU A 17 4.44 -29.01 5.85
C GLU A 17 4.76 -29.55 7.28
N PRO A 18 6.00 -29.47 7.81
CA PRO A 18 6.31 -29.96 9.15
C PRO A 18 5.67 -29.10 10.25
N LEU A 19 5.40 -27.82 9.96
CA LEU A 19 4.67 -26.95 10.88
C LEU A 19 3.21 -27.39 10.98
N LEU A 20 2.53 -27.63 9.86
CA LEU A 20 1.14 -28.09 9.82
C LEU A 20 0.97 -29.46 10.47
N THR A 21 1.87 -30.41 10.16
CA THR A 21 1.87 -31.73 10.82
C THR A 21 1.95 -31.60 12.35
N PHE A 22 2.79 -30.69 12.86
CA PHE A 22 2.88 -30.43 14.29
C PHE A 22 1.61 -29.76 14.84
N LEU A 23 1.02 -28.83 14.10
CA LEU A 23 -0.20 -28.12 14.52
C LEU A 23 -1.41 -29.07 14.56
N GLU A 24 -1.60 -29.91 13.54
CA GLU A 24 -2.64 -30.94 13.47
C GLU A 24 -2.55 -31.94 14.62
N SER A 25 -1.32 -32.27 15.07
CA SER A 25 -1.13 -33.16 16.24
C SER A 25 -1.59 -32.56 17.57
N LYS A 26 -1.88 -31.25 17.62
CA LYS A 26 -2.13 -30.51 18.87
C LYS A 26 -3.40 -29.67 18.87
N TYR A 27 -3.93 -29.33 17.71
CA TYR A 27 -5.02 -28.39 17.52
C TYR A 27 -5.85 -28.82 16.32
N ASP A 28 -7.12 -28.42 16.33
CA ASP A 28 -7.90 -28.41 15.11
C ASP A 28 -7.41 -27.28 14.20
N ILE A 29 -7.20 -27.58 12.92
CA ILE A 29 -6.71 -26.62 11.94
C ILE A 29 -7.81 -25.62 11.57
N GLU A 30 -9.07 -26.04 11.55
CA GLU A 30 -10.21 -25.19 11.22
C GLU A 30 -10.45 -24.12 12.29
N ASP A 31 -10.11 -24.40 13.54
CA ASP A 31 -10.15 -23.43 14.65
C ASP A 31 -9.00 -22.41 14.60
N LEU A 32 -7.86 -22.80 14.00
CA LEU A 32 -6.66 -21.97 13.94
C LEU A 32 -6.65 -21.03 12.74
N PHE A 33 -7.20 -21.47 11.61
CA PHE A 33 -7.14 -20.74 10.36
C PHE A 33 -8.52 -20.57 9.74
N PRO A 34 -8.90 -19.35 9.30
CA PRO A 34 -10.19 -19.10 8.66
C PRO A 34 -10.30 -19.70 7.24
N PHE A 35 -9.18 -20.10 6.66
CA PHE A 35 -9.05 -20.67 5.31
C PHE A 35 -7.94 -21.73 5.32
N PRO A 36 -7.90 -22.63 4.33
CA PRO A 36 -6.81 -23.58 4.20
C PRO A 36 -5.43 -22.88 4.27
N PRO A 37 -4.48 -23.36 5.09
CA PRO A 37 -3.20 -22.68 5.26
C PRO A 37 -2.41 -22.47 3.97
N GLN A 38 -2.54 -23.39 3.00
CA GLN A 38 -1.89 -23.26 1.69
C GLN A 38 -2.44 -22.07 0.90
N ASP A 39 -3.77 -21.91 0.85
CA ASP A 39 -4.42 -20.78 0.16
C ASP A 39 -3.97 -19.43 0.73
N LEU A 40 -3.79 -19.36 2.05
CA LEU A 40 -3.25 -18.17 2.71
C LEU A 40 -1.81 -17.88 2.28
N VAL A 41 -0.95 -18.90 2.28
CA VAL A 41 0.45 -18.77 1.84
C VAL A 41 0.51 -18.31 0.40
N ASP A 42 -0.28 -18.90 -0.49
CA ASP A 42 -0.30 -18.56 -1.91
C ASP A 42 -0.79 -17.13 -2.13
N TYR A 43 -1.86 -16.71 -1.43
CA TYR A 43 -2.37 -15.34 -1.49
C TYR A 43 -1.33 -14.29 -1.08
N PHE A 44 -0.54 -14.57 -0.02
CA PHE A 44 0.49 -13.64 0.43
C PHE A 44 1.80 -13.71 -0.37
N HIS A 45 2.15 -14.88 -0.92
CA HIS A 45 3.36 -15.07 -1.72
C HIS A 45 3.20 -14.63 -3.17
N THR A 46 2.01 -14.81 -3.74
CA THR A 46 1.69 -14.47 -5.12
C THR A 46 0.38 -13.69 -5.15
N PRO A 47 0.35 -12.48 -4.55
CA PRO A 47 -0.82 -11.63 -4.64
C PRO A 47 -1.04 -11.22 -6.09
N GLU A 48 -2.31 -11.07 -6.46
CA GLU A 48 -2.68 -10.43 -7.72
C GLU A 48 -2.28 -8.96 -7.65
N ILE A 49 -1.27 -8.58 -8.43
CA ILE A 49 -0.76 -7.21 -8.52
C ILE A 49 -0.97 -6.74 -9.95
N GLU A 50 -1.56 -5.56 -10.10
CA GLU A 50 -1.60 -4.88 -11.39
C GLU A 50 -0.24 -4.23 -11.68
N GLU A 51 0.34 -4.52 -12.84
CA GLU A 51 1.50 -3.77 -13.32
C GLU A 51 1.08 -2.34 -13.69
N THR A 52 1.37 -1.40 -12.80
CA THR A 52 1.10 0.02 -13.04
C THR A 52 2.36 0.75 -13.50
N GLU A 53 2.20 1.75 -14.37
CA GLU A 53 3.27 2.69 -14.69
C GLU A 53 3.83 3.35 -13.41
N LYS A 54 5.11 3.73 -13.46
CA LYS A 54 5.74 4.45 -12.34
C LYS A 54 4.94 5.73 -12.05
N PRO A 55 4.59 6.01 -10.78
CA PRO A 55 3.84 7.22 -10.46
C PRO A 55 4.65 8.45 -10.87
N PHE A 56 4.02 9.35 -11.62
CA PHE A 56 4.62 10.60 -12.08
C PHE A 56 3.82 11.81 -11.60
N PHE A 57 4.51 12.77 -11.00
CA PHE A 57 3.92 14.05 -10.61
C PHE A 57 3.94 15.02 -11.80
N GLY A 58 2.82 15.08 -12.51
CA GLY A 58 2.60 16.02 -13.60
C GLY A 58 2.43 17.47 -13.15
N LYS A 59 2.59 18.42 -14.09
CA LYS A 59 2.33 19.84 -13.82
C LYS A 59 0.83 20.07 -13.60
N PRO A 60 0.43 20.82 -12.55
CA PRO A 60 -0.97 21.14 -12.33
C PRO A 60 -1.51 21.99 -13.49
N SER A 61 -2.78 21.79 -13.85
CA SER A 61 -3.47 22.59 -14.88
C SER A 61 -4.36 23.66 -14.21
N PRO A 62 -3.93 24.93 -14.12
CA PRO A 62 -4.66 25.98 -13.40
C PRO A 62 -6.09 26.14 -13.88
N LYS A 63 -6.29 26.18 -15.21
CA LYS A 63 -7.60 26.36 -15.83
C LYS A 63 -8.56 25.22 -15.48
N LYS A 64 -8.12 23.96 -15.60
CA LYS A 64 -8.97 22.81 -15.28
C LYS A 64 -9.33 22.77 -13.79
N ILE A 65 -8.36 23.05 -12.92
CA ILE A 65 -8.57 23.08 -11.46
C ILE A 65 -9.53 24.20 -11.08
N GLN A 66 -9.37 25.39 -11.67
CA GLN A 66 -10.22 26.54 -11.39
C GLN A 66 -11.65 26.31 -11.87
N ASN A 67 -11.84 25.83 -13.11
CA ASN A 67 -13.17 25.54 -13.63
C ASN A 67 -13.88 24.48 -12.77
N TYR A 68 -13.21 23.38 -12.44
CA TYR A 68 -13.83 22.32 -11.64
C TYR A 68 -14.14 22.77 -10.20
N LEU A 69 -13.21 23.45 -9.52
CA LEU A 69 -13.42 23.79 -8.11
C LEU A 69 -14.27 25.06 -7.91
N VAL A 70 -14.10 26.07 -8.76
CA VAL A 70 -14.82 27.34 -8.61
C VAL A 70 -16.18 27.27 -9.30
N ASP A 71 -16.20 26.89 -10.58
CA ASP A 71 -17.43 27.00 -11.37
C ASP A 71 -18.41 25.86 -11.06
N GLU A 72 -17.92 24.63 -10.95
CA GLU A 72 -18.79 23.46 -10.68
C GLU A 72 -19.05 23.21 -9.19
N ARG A 73 -18.08 23.55 -8.33
CA ARG A 73 -18.12 23.21 -6.89
C ARG A 73 -18.22 24.43 -5.96
N SER A 74 -18.30 25.64 -6.52
CA SER A 74 -18.52 26.90 -5.79
C SER A 74 -17.48 27.21 -4.69
N PHE A 75 -16.24 26.74 -4.85
CA PHE A 75 -15.15 27.14 -3.95
C PHE A 75 -14.75 28.60 -4.20
N ARG A 76 -14.27 29.27 -3.14
CA ARG A 76 -13.81 30.66 -3.21
C ARG A 76 -12.64 30.82 -4.20
N PRO A 77 -12.77 31.64 -5.27
CA PRO A 77 -11.76 31.77 -6.32
C PRO A 77 -10.38 32.16 -5.79
N GLU A 78 -10.33 33.09 -4.84
CA GLU A 78 -9.08 33.63 -4.30
C GLU A 78 -8.30 32.58 -3.52
N ARG A 79 -9.01 31.67 -2.84
CA ARG A 79 -8.39 30.55 -2.12
C ARG A 79 -7.79 29.56 -3.10
N ILE A 80 -8.53 29.21 -4.15
CA ILE A 80 -8.07 28.25 -5.17
C ILE A 80 -6.86 28.81 -5.94
N ALA A 81 -6.89 30.08 -6.32
CA ALA A 81 -5.77 30.74 -7.02
C ALA A 81 -4.46 30.71 -6.20
N ARG A 82 -4.54 30.97 -4.88
CA ARG A 82 -3.38 30.90 -3.98
C ARG A 82 -2.80 29.48 -3.90
N GLN A 83 -3.66 28.47 -3.82
CA GLN A 83 -3.22 27.07 -3.74
C GLN A 83 -2.62 26.57 -5.05
N ILE A 84 -3.20 26.92 -6.20
CA ILE A 84 -2.62 26.61 -7.51
C ILE A 84 -1.20 27.18 -7.63
N LYS A 85 -1.01 28.45 -7.22
CA LYS A 85 0.31 29.09 -7.26
C LYS A 85 1.33 28.37 -6.36
N SER A 86 0.90 27.90 -5.19
CA SER A 86 1.72 27.09 -4.29
C SER A 86 2.12 25.76 -4.93
N LEU A 87 1.16 25.04 -5.52
CA LEU A 87 1.40 23.76 -6.19
C LEU A 87 2.36 23.90 -7.37
N GLN A 88 2.22 24.95 -8.18
CA GLN A 88 3.14 25.24 -9.29
C GLN A 88 4.57 25.52 -8.82
N LYS A 89 4.73 26.17 -7.64
CA LYS A 89 6.04 26.41 -7.06
C LYS A 89 6.71 25.11 -6.65
N ILE A 90 5.96 24.22 -5.99
CA ILE A 90 6.46 22.91 -5.54
C ILE A 90 6.80 22.03 -6.75
N SER A 91 5.96 22.00 -7.79
CA SER A 91 6.22 21.18 -8.99
C SER A 91 7.46 21.61 -9.78
N ASN A 92 7.93 22.85 -9.59
CA ASN A 92 9.11 23.39 -10.28
C ASN A 92 10.40 23.28 -9.44
N GLN A 93 10.29 22.86 -8.17
CA GLN A 93 11.44 22.72 -7.27
C GLN A 93 11.80 21.24 -7.20
N SER A 94 13.00 20.84 -7.69
CA SER A 94 13.48 19.47 -7.50
C SER A 94 13.77 19.25 -6.01
N THR A 95 13.19 18.20 -5.42
CA THR A 95 13.52 17.76 -4.06
C THR A 95 14.92 17.15 -4.02
N LEU A 96 15.61 17.29 -2.89
CA LEU A 96 16.94 16.67 -2.69
C LEU A 96 16.89 15.13 -2.86
N ASP A 97 15.70 14.53 -2.74
CA ASP A 97 15.46 13.11 -3.03
C ASP A 97 15.77 12.72 -4.49
N SER A 98 15.61 13.62 -5.47
CA SER A 98 16.02 13.34 -6.86
C SER A 98 17.54 13.42 -7.08
N PHE A 99 18.30 13.95 -6.12
CA PHE A 99 19.76 14.06 -6.15
C PHE A 99 20.48 12.92 -5.41
N PHE A 100 19.86 12.33 -4.38
CA PHE A 100 20.44 11.23 -3.59
C PHE A 100 19.77 9.86 -3.80
N GLY A 101 18.72 9.79 -4.64
CA GLY A 101 18.05 8.54 -5.02
C GLY A 101 18.58 7.96 -6.32
N GLY A 102 19.66 7.18 -6.21
CA GLY A 102 20.01 6.10 -7.14
C GLY A 102 19.57 4.76 -6.57
#